data_AF-A0A396JML5-F1
#
_entry.id   AF-A0A396JML5-F1
#
_cell.length_a   1.000
_cell.length_b   1.000
_cell.length_c   1.000
_cell.angle_alpha   90.00
_cell.angle_beta   90.00
_cell.angle_gamma   90.00
#
_symmetry.space_group_name_H-M   'P 1'
#
loop_
_entity.id
_entity.type
_entity.pdbx_description
1 polymer ?
#
loop_
_entity_poly.entity_id
_entity_poly.type
_entity_poly.pdbx_seq_one_letter_code
_entity_poly.pdbx_strand_id
1 'polypeptide(L)'
;MASSKLNKKVFDLKEASTTVKDLRITFDSGKTRSYEWKVSQLKALLELTEKHEKEIVEALYSDLSKSEAESFIQEVLNFSQYYFTIFVVYRNLSAPSFLVSVFVFISLIYMLLEINLIGFGVVLF
;
A
#
# COMPACT_ATOMS: atom_id res chain seq x y z
N MET A 1 25.34 21.55 -22.50
CA MET A 1 25.87 20.69 -21.41
C MET A 1 25.15 19.36 -21.46
N ALA A 2 25.88 18.28 -21.21
CA ALA A 2 25.61 16.92 -21.68
C ALA A 2 24.23 16.35 -21.29
N SER A 3 23.49 15.85 -22.29
CA SER A 3 22.40 14.91 -22.09
C SER A 3 22.99 13.59 -21.60
N SER A 4 22.97 13.37 -20.28
CA SER A 4 23.35 12.10 -19.68
C SER A 4 22.29 11.06 -20.06
N LYS A 5 22.69 10.07 -20.85
CA LYS A 5 21.92 8.86 -21.11
C LYS A 5 21.55 8.21 -19.77
N LEU A 6 20.31 8.40 -19.32
CA LEU A 6 19.69 7.55 -18.32
C LEU A 6 19.58 6.15 -18.93
N ASN A 7 20.49 5.26 -18.54
CA ASN A 7 20.36 3.83 -18.79
C ASN A 7 19.17 3.33 -17.96
N LYS A 8 17.96 3.51 -18.50
CA LYS A 8 16.72 3.04 -17.87
C LYS A 8 16.75 1.52 -18.00
N LYS A 9 17.20 0.84 -16.94
CA LYS A 9 17.10 -0.62 -16.84
C LYS A 9 15.62 -0.98 -17.05
N VAL A 10 15.31 -1.57 -18.20
CA VAL A 10 13.95 -1.99 -18.54
C VAL A 10 13.66 -3.26 -17.75
N PHE A 11 12.59 -3.26 -16.97
CA PHE A 11 12.11 -4.48 -16.31
C PHE A 11 11.67 -5.47 -17.37
N ASP A 12 12.44 -6.54 -17.56
CA ASP A 12 12.22 -7.50 -18.65
C ASP A 12 11.25 -8.64 -18.26
N LEU A 13 10.80 -9.40 -19.26
CA LEU A 13 9.83 -10.49 -19.07
C LEU A 13 10.35 -11.60 -18.13
N LYS A 14 11.66 -11.84 -18.12
CA LYS A 14 12.28 -12.88 -17.30
C LYS A 14 12.36 -12.43 -15.85
N GLU A 15 12.71 -11.16 -15.61
CA GLU A 15 12.66 -10.52 -14.28
C GLU A 15 11.22 -10.55 -13.75
N ALA A 16 10.24 -10.12 -14.54
CA ALA A 16 8.83 -10.16 -14.18
C ALA A 16 8.34 -11.56 -13.78
N SER A 17 8.64 -12.57 -14.61
CA SER A 17 8.26 -13.96 -14.34
C SER A 17 8.90 -14.50 -13.06
N THR A 18 10.14 -14.10 -12.77
CA THR A 18 10.85 -14.50 -11.56
C THR A 18 10.20 -13.85 -10.34
N THR A 19 9.94 -12.54 -10.38
CA THR A 19 9.27 -11.82 -9.29
C THR A 19 7.90 -12.41 -8.97
N VAL A 20 7.06 -12.65 -9.98
CA VAL A 20 5.72 -13.24 -9.76
C VAL A 20 5.82 -14.63 -9.13
N LYS A 21 6.80 -15.44 -9.54
CA LYS A 21 7.04 -16.77 -8.95
C LYS A 21 7.40 -16.66 -7.46
N ASP A 22 8.29 -15.75 -7.10
CA ASP A 22 8.72 -15.57 -5.71
C ASP A 22 7.59 -15.03 -4.81
N LEU A 23 6.76 -14.13 -5.36
CA LEU A 23 5.57 -13.63 -4.67
C LEU A 23 4.55 -14.75 -4.42
N ARG A 24 4.33 -15.66 -5.40
CA ARG A 24 3.45 -16.83 -5.22
C ARG A 24 3.98 -17.77 -4.14
N ILE A 25 5.27 -18.11 -4.19
CA ILE A 25 5.92 -18.94 -3.16
C ILE A 25 5.75 -18.33 -1.76
N THR A 26 5.95 -17.01 -1.64
CA THR A 26 5.79 -16.30 -0.36
C THR A 26 4.34 -16.35 0.13
N PHE A 27 3.37 -16.16 -0.75
CA PHE A 27 1.96 -16.26 -0.42
C PHE A 27 1.57 -17.69 0.01
N ASP A 28 1.96 -18.68 -0.79
CA ASP A 28 1.65 -20.10 -0.57
C ASP A 28 2.26 -20.64 0.73
N SER A 29 3.38 -20.06 1.18
CA SER A 29 3.98 -20.37 2.48
C SER A 29 3.09 -19.99 3.68
N GLY A 30 2.04 -19.19 3.48
CA GLY A 30 1.15 -18.70 4.53
C GLY A 30 1.73 -17.55 5.36
N LYS A 31 2.97 -17.10 5.09
CA LYS A 31 3.63 -15.98 5.79
C LYS A 31 2.77 -14.71 5.82
N THR A 32 2.00 -14.46 4.78
CA THR A 32 1.18 -13.26 4.62
C THR A 32 -0.15 -13.29 5.40
N ARG A 33 -0.48 -14.42 6.03
CA ARG A 33 -1.78 -14.61 6.71
C ARG A 33 -1.85 -13.99 8.10
N SER A 34 -0.72 -13.93 8.82
CA SER A 34 -0.70 -13.48 10.21
C SER A 34 -1.02 -11.99 10.33
N TYR A 35 -1.68 -11.63 11.44
CA TYR A 35 -2.01 -10.24 11.75
C TYR A 35 -0.75 -9.40 11.91
N GLU A 36 0.26 -9.95 12.60
CA GLU A 36 1.55 -9.31 12.86
C GLU A 36 2.28 -8.99 11.56
N TRP A 37 2.25 -9.90 10.58
CA TRP A 37 2.85 -9.65 9.28
C TRP A 37 2.13 -8.50 8.57
N LYS A 38 0.79 -8.53 8.50
CA LYS A 38 -0.01 -7.45 7.88
C LYS A 38 0.26 -6.09 8.52
N VAL A 39 0.26 -6.01 9.84
CA VAL A 39 0.58 -4.77 10.57
C VAL A 39 2.01 -4.32 10.32
N SER A 40 2.98 -5.23 10.26
CA SER A 40 4.37 -4.87 9.97
C SER A 40 4.54 -4.28 8.56
N GLN A 41 3.84 -4.83 7.55
CA GLN A 41 3.88 -4.30 6.18
C GLN A 41 3.23 -2.92 6.09
N LEU A 42 2.09 -2.72 6.74
CA LEU A 42 1.40 -1.43 6.78
C LEU A 42 2.27 -0.35 7.44
N LYS A 43 2.98 -0.69 8.53
CA LYS A 43 3.93 0.22 9.18
C LYS A 43 5.12 0.56 8.29
N ALA A 44 5.71 -0.45 7.63
CA ALA A 44 6.83 -0.24 6.73
C ALA A 44 6.45 0.69 5.55
N LEU A 45 5.23 0.57 5.03
CA LEU A 45 4.73 1.48 3.99
C LEU A 45 4.54 2.90 4.51
N LEU A 46 4.00 3.08 5.72
CA LEU A 46 3.86 4.40 6.33
C LEU A 46 5.23 5.07 6.51
N GLU A 47 6.19 4.33 7.08
CA GLU A 47 7.57 4.81 7.26
C GLU A 47 8.24 5.16 5.93
N LEU A 48 7.98 4.39 4.86
CA LEU A 48 8.49 4.68 3.53
C LEU A 48 7.95 6.03 3.01
N THR A 49 6.64 6.28 3.14
CA THR A 49 6.01 7.53 2.70
C THR A 49 6.51 8.73 3.49
N GLU A 50 6.65 8.60 4.82
CA GLU A 50 7.16 9.67 5.69
C GLU A 50 8.63 9.98 5.41
N LYS A 51 9.46 8.94 5.26
CA LYS A 51 10.91 9.10 5.03
C LYS A 51 11.22 9.72 3.67
N HIS A 52 10.44 9.36 2.65
CA HIS A 52 10.66 9.79 1.27
C HIS A 52 9.68 10.88 0.83
N GLU A 53 9.01 11.57 1.77
CA GLU A 53 8.01 12.60 1.50
C GLU A 53 8.48 13.63 0.46
N LYS A 54 9.68 14.19 0.65
CA LYS A 54 10.24 15.20 -0.25
C LYS A 54 10.51 14.66 -1.65
N GLU A 55 11.01 13.43 -1.74
CA GLU A 55 11.27 12.76 -3.02
C GLU A 55 9.96 12.50 -3.76
N ILE A 56 8.89 12.12 -3.03
CA ILE A 56 7.55 11.92 -3.56
C ILE A 56 6.98 13.24 -4.10
N VAL A 57 7.07 14.32 -3.31
CA VAL A 57 6.59 15.65 -3.72
C VAL A 57 7.36 16.16 -4.94
N GLU A 58 8.69 16.01 -4.96
CA GLU A 58 9.52 16.42 -6.10
C GLU A 58 9.18 15.62 -7.37
N ALA A 59 8.98 14.31 -7.25
CA ALA A 59 8.55 13.48 -8.37
C ALA A 59 7.17 13.90 -8.89
N LEU A 60 6.21 14.15 -8.01
CA LEU A 60 4.86 14.60 -8.38
C LEU A 60 4.88 15.99 -9.04
N TYR A 61 5.75 16.89 -8.58
CA TYR A 61 5.95 18.17 -9.23
C TYR A 61 6.57 18.00 -10.63
N SER A 62 7.60 17.15 -10.76
CA SER A 62 8.25 16.87 -12.05
C SER A 62 7.29 16.24 -13.07
N ASP A 63 6.51 15.24 -12.64
CA ASP A 63 5.68 14.45 -13.55
C ASP A 63 4.32 15.09 -13.83
N LEU A 64 3.74 15.77 -12.83
CA LEU A 64 2.36 16.27 -12.88
C LEU A 64 2.24 17.77 -12.58
N SER A 65 3.33 18.45 -12.22
CA SER A 65 3.32 19.86 -11.77
C SER A 65 2.39 20.13 -10.58
N LYS A 66 2.13 19.11 -9.75
CA LYS A 66 1.34 19.27 -8.51
C LYS A 66 2.10 20.14 -7.52
N SER A 67 1.40 21.08 -6.87
CA SER A 67 1.99 21.88 -5.80
C SER A 67 2.40 21.01 -4.61
N GLU A 68 3.35 21.50 -3.80
CA GLU A 68 3.80 20.81 -2.58
C GLU A 68 2.63 20.54 -1.62
N ALA A 69 1.80 21.55 -1.36
CA ALA A 69 0.64 21.42 -0.48
C ALA A 69 -0.38 20.39 -1.00
N GLU A 70 -0.65 20.39 -2.31
CA GLU A 70 -1.56 19.41 -2.92
C GLU A 70 -0.99 17.98 -2.82
N SER A 71 0.30 17.81 -3.15
CA SER A 71 0.99 16.53 -3.10
C SER A 71 1.02 15.95 -1.69
N PHE A 72 1.33 16.79 -0.70
CA PHE A 72 1.33 16.41 0.70
C PHE A 72 -0.07 15.99 1.18
N ILE A 73 -1.11 16.79 0.87
CA ILE A 73 -2.47 16.48 1.29
C ILE A 73 -2.99 15.19 0.62
N GLN A 74 -2.82 15.07 -0.69
CA GLN A 74 -3.44 13.98 -1.45
C GLN A 74 -2.71 12.65 -1.31
N GLU A 75 -1.39 12.65 -1.18
CA GLU A 75 -0.60 11.41 -1.24
C GLU A 75 0.00 11.04 0.11
N VAL A 76 0.40 12.01 0.95
CA VAL A 76 1.10 11.74 2.22
C VAL A 76 0.11 11.65 3.38
N LEU A 77 -0.72 12.70 3.59
CA LEU A 77 -1.71 12.71 4.66
C LEU A 77 -2.77 11.63 4.49
N ASN A 78 -3.27 11.45 3.28
CA ASN A 78 -4.24 10.40 2.99
C ASN A 78 -3.67 9.01 3.28
N PHE A 79 -2.39 8.75 3.00
CA PHE A 79 -1.76 7.46 3.31
C PHE A 79 -1.77 7.16 4.80
N SER A 80 -1.43 8.14 5.64
CA SER A 80 -1.50 8.02 7.11
C SER A 80 -2.93 7.76 7.60
N GLN A 81 -3.91 8.43 7.02
CA GLN A 81 -5.33 8.24 7.33
C GLN A 81 -5.83 6.83 6.95
N TYR A 82 -5.43 6.31 5.78
CA TYR A 82 -5.75 4.95 5.35
C TYR A 82 -5.09 3.90 6.25
N TYR A 83 -3.81 4.08 6.60
CA TYR A 83 -3.11 3.23 7.56
C TYR A 83 -3.88 3.13 8.88
N PHE A 84 -4.28 4.28 9.46
CA PHE A 84 -5.01 4.30 10.72
C PHE A 84 -6.33 3.53 10.62
N THR A 85 -7.08 3.73 9.53
CA THR A 85 -8.35 3.04 9.27
C THR A 85 -8.15 1.53 9.16
N ILE A 86 -7.20 1.11 8.33
CA ILE A 86 -6.91 -0.31 8.07
C ILE A 86 -6.40 -1.00 9.34
N PHE A 87 -5.53 -0.34 10.11
CA PHE A 87 -5.05 -0.85 11.40
C PHE A 87 -6.18 -1.04 12.40
N VAL A 88 -7.07 -0.04 12.54
CA VAL A 88 -8.25 -0.13 13.42
C VAL A 88 -9.15 -1.28 12.98
N VAL A 89 -9.36 -1.48 11.67
CA VAL A 89 -10.16 -2.60 11.14
C VAL A 89 -9.52 -3.95 11.47
N TYR A 90 -8.24 -4.16 11.18
CA TYR A 90 -7.58 -5.44 11.47
C TYR A 90 -7.54 -5.76 12.98
N ARG A 91 -7.39 -4.73 13.83
CA ARG A 91 -7.43 -4.88 15.29
C ARG A 91 -8.82 -5.31 15.76
N ASN A 92 -9.89 -4.69 15.26
CA ASN A 92 -11.27 -5.02 15.66
C ASN A 92 -11.77 -6.34 15.06
N LEU A 93 -11.30 -6.73 13.86
CA LEU A 93 -11.61 -8.05 13.28
C LEU A 93 -10.97 -9.19 14.08
N SER A 94 -9.81 -8.96 14.70
CA SER A 94 -9.13 -9.94 15.55
C SER A 94 -9.71 -10.02 16.97
N ALA A 95 -10.44 -8.99 17.42
CA ALA A 95 -11.10 -8.92 18.73
C ALA A 95 -12.35 -8.02 18.63
N PRO A 96 -13.54 -8.58 18.31
CA PRO A 96 -14.75 -7.81 18.05
C PRO A 96 -15.31 -7.25 19.36
N SER A 97 -14.84 -6.07 19.75
CA SER A 97 -15.29 -5.40 20.98
C SER A 97 -15.26 -3.88 20.82
N PHE A 98 -15.73 -3.32 19.70
CA PHE A 98 -16.07 -1.90 19.66
C PHE A 98 -16.97 -1.51 18.49
N LEU A 99 -18.03 -0.76 18.78
CA LEU A 99 -18.86 -0.06 17.79
C LEU A 99 -18.05 1.07 17.16
N VAL A 100 -17.43 0.81 16.01
CA VAL A 100 -16.77 1.85 15.22
C VAL A 100 -17.84 2.70 14.51
N SER A 101 -17.70 4.02 14.61
CA SER A 101 -18.54 5.08 14.04
C SER A 101 -19.16 4.73 12.68
N VAL A 102 -20.45 5.05 12.52
CA VAL A 102 -21.33 4.83 11.35
C VAL A 102 -20.67 5.21 10.00
N PHE A 103 -19.74 6.16 10.01
CA PHE A 103 -19.01 6.61 8.81
C PHE A 103 -18.04 5.56 8.25
N VAL A 104 -17.45 4.73 9.11
CA VAL A 104 -16.52 3.67 8.73
C VAL A 104 -17.30 2.46 8.19
N PHE A 105 -18.52 2.23 8.70
CA PHE A 105 -19.38 1.12 8.31
C PHE A 105 -19.87 1.17 6.85
N ILE A 106 -20.16 2.35 6.30
CA ILE A 106 -20.65 2.48 4.92
C ILE A 106 -19.54 2.17 3.90
N SER A 107 -18.30 2.58 4.18
CA SER A 107 -17.13 2.20 3.37
C SER A 107 -16.80 0.70 3.52
N LEU A 108 -16.98 0.15 4.72
CA LEU A 108 -16.81 -1.27 5.00
C LEU A 108 -17.84 -2.17 4.29
N ILE A 109 -19.08 -1.75 4.07
CA ILE A 109 -20.08 -2.58 3.35
C ILE A 109 -19.66 -2.82 1.89
N TYR A 110 -19.06 -1.82 1.23
CA TYR A 110 -18.52 -1.99 -0.13
C TYR A 110 -17.24 -2.83 -0.15
N MET A 111 -16.37 -2.70 0.86
CA MET A 111 -15.15 -3.51 0.98
C MET A 111 -15.42 -4.96 1.42
N LEU A 112 -16.45 -5.20 2.25
CA LEU A 112 -16.83 -6.53 2.76
C LEU A 112 -17.63 -7.36 1.74
N LEU A 113 -18.27 -6.74 0.75
CA LEU A 113 -18.93 -7.49 -0.33
C LEU A 113 -17.92 -8.24 -1.22
N GLU A 114 -16.63 -7.87 -1.17
CA GLU A 114 -15.53 -8.53 -1.89
C GLU A 114 -14.66 -9.44 -1.01
N ILE A 115 -14.67 -9.32 0.32
CA ILE A 115 -13.80 -10.11 1.20
C ILE A 115 -14.44 -11.47 1.49
N ASN A 116 -14.27 -12.41 0.57
CA ASN A 116 -14.09 -13.80 1.00
C ASN A 116 -12.82 -13.85 1.86
N LEU A 117 -12.89 -14.42 3.06
CA LEU A 117 -11.83 -14.49 4.08
C LEU A 117 -10.57 -15.29 3.68
N ILE A 118 -10.33 -15.47 2.38
CA ILE A 118 -9.19 -16.13 1.78
C ILE A 118 -8.50 -15.06 0.94
N GLY A 119 -7.24 -14.73 1.26
CA GLY A 119 -6.49 -13.78 0.42
C GLY A 119 -6.50 -14.23 -1.04
N PHE A 120 -6.75 -13.31 -1.97
CA PHE A 120 -6.89 -13.58 -3.40
C PHE A 120 -5.60 -14.06 -4.11
N GLY A 121 -4.54 -14.37 -3.35
CA GLY A 121 -3.24 -14.73 -3.88
C GLY A 121 -2.37 -13.52 -4.20
N VAL A 122 -1.61 -13.61 -5.29
CA VAL A 122 -0.81 -12.50 -5.82
C VAL A 122 -1.71 -11.62 -6.70
N VAL A 123 -1.82 -10.35 -6.35
CA VAL A 123 -2.66 -9.35 -7.04
C VAL A 123 -1.78 -8.40 -7.85
N LEU A 124 -2.20 -8.10 -9.08
CA LEU A 124 -1.60 -7.08 -9.93
C LEU A 124 -2.48 -5.82 -9.88
N PHE A 125 -1.88 -4.66 -9.65
CA PHE A 125 -2.53 -3.35 -9.61
C PHE A 125 -2.22 -2.55 -10.86
#